data_AF-A0A1Q3H8Z1-F1
#
_entry.id   AF-A0A1Q3H8Z1-F1
#
_cell.length_a   1.000
_cell.length_b   1.000
_cell.length_c   1.000
_cell.angle_alpha   90.00
_cell.angle_beta   90.00
_cell.angle_gamma   90.00
#
_symmetry.space_group_name_H-M   'P 1'
#
loop_
_entity.id
_entity.type
_entity.pdbx_description
1 polymer ?
#
loop_
_entity_poly.entity_id
_entity_poly.type
_entity_poly.pdbx_seq_one_letter_code
_entity_poly.pdbx_strand_id
1 'polypeptide(L)'
;MSIRRNLKKQALGVSQKAMEKLLADEKRAMAVAQALGSVQRGKQALDRGQEELMRALSFATRSDFKAVGKKLSGLKRRLRELDERLEEIARE
;
A
#
# COMPACT_ATOMS: atom_id res chain seq x y z
N MET A 1 -4.75 -18.19 23.07
CA MET A 1 -4.25 -16.92 22.49
C MET A 1 -2.83 -17.15 21.97
N SER A 2 -2.59 -17.00 20.65
CA SER A 2 -1.36 -17.47 19.99
C SER A 2 -0.11 -16.64 20.33
N ILE A 3 0.99 -17.31 20.68
CA ILE A 3 2.33 -16.76 20.97
C ILE A 3 2.76 -15.68 19.96
N ARG A 4 2.45 -15.86 18.67
CA ARG A 4 2.71 -14.89 17.59
C ARG A 4 2.13 -13.49 17.84
N ARG A 5 0.93 -13.40 18.43
CA ARG A 5 0.28 -12.12 18.73
C ARG A 5 0.98 -11.40 19.88
N ASN A 6 1.42 -12.14 20.89
CA ASN A 6 2.15 -11.59 22.03
C ASN A 6 3.56 -11.11 21.61
N LEU A 7 4.26 -11.90 20.79
CA LEU A 7 5.57 -11.50 20.24
C LEU A 7 5.47 -10.24 19.39
N LYS A 8 4.45 -10.15 18.52
CA LYS A 8 4.19 -8.95 17.70
C LYS A 8 3.87 -7.74 18.58
N LYS A 9 3.07 -7.92 19.64
CA LYS A 9 2.72 -6.86 20.59
C LYS A 9 3.94 -6.36 21.37
N GLN A 10 4.82 -7.26 21.81
CA GLN A 10 6.08 -6.90 22.47
C GLN A 10 7.05 -6.19 21.54
N ALA A 11 7.23 -6.69 20.32
CA ALA A 11 8.08 -6.05 19.32
C ALA A 11 7.59 -4.64 18.96
N LEU A 12 6.27 -4.48 18.78
CA LEU A 12 5.66 -3.17 18.56
C LEU A 12 5.87 -2.24 19.76
N GLY A 13 5.67 -2.73 20.98
CA GLY A 13 5.89 -1.93 22.20
C GLY A 13 7.34 -1.47 22.39
N VAL A 14 8.32 -2.32 22.07
CA VAL A 14 9.74 -1.94 22.11
C VAL A 14 10.06 -0.90 21.03
N SER A 15 9.54 -1.08 19.81
CA SER A 15 9.73 -0.10 18.73
C SER A 15 9.10 1.25 19.03
N GLN A 16 7.95 1.26 19.71
CA GLN A 16 7.22 2.48 20.06
C GLN A 16 7.98 3.30 21.11
N LYS A 17 8.47 2.65 22.18
CA LYS A 17 9.31 3.30 23.20
C LYS A 17 10.64 3.84 22.63
N ALA A 18 11.24 3.11 21.70
CA ALA A 18 12.45 3.56 21.02
C ALA A 18 12.18 4.80 20.15
N MET A 19 11.04 4.81 19.44
CA MET A 19 10.60 5.96 18.65
C MET A 19 10.29 7.18 19.54
N GLU A 20 9.58 7.00 20.65
CA GLU A 20 9.31 8.06 21.64
C GLU A 20 10.60 8.67 22.19
N LYS A 21 11.59 7.83 22.55
CA LYS A 21 12.89 8.31 23.06
C LYS A 21 13.73 9.02 21.98
N LEU A 22 13.62 8.60 20.72
CA LEU A 22 14.27 9.26 19.58
C LEU A 22 13.62 10.61 19.25
N LEU A 23 12.30 10.73 19.44
CA LEU A 23 11.53 11.93 19.14
C LEU A 23 11.47 12.93 20.31
N ALA A 24 11.83 12.51 21.53
CA ALA A 24 11.86 13.37 22.73
C ALA A 24 12.94 14.47 22.67
N ASP A 25 13.93 14.35 21.80
CA ASP A 25 14.90 15.40 21.49
C ASP A 25 14.52 15.98 20.12
N GLU A 26 13.94 17.18 20.11
CA GLU A 26 13.42 17.84 18.90
C GLU A 26 14.46 17.93 17.77
N LYS A 27 15.75 18.11 18.10
CA LYS A 27 16.82 18.17 17.10
C LYS A 27 17.08 16.81 16.47
N ARG A 28 17.07 15.73 17.26
CA ARG A 28 17.19 14.35 16.77
C ARG A 28 15.96 13.93 15.99
N ALA A 29 14.78 14.31 16.45
CA ALA A 29 13.50 14.08 15.78
C ALA A 29 13.50 14.68 14.37
N MET A 30 13.91 15.94 14.24
CA MET A 30 14.03 16.62 12.96
C MET A 30 15.05 15.95 12.04
N ALA A 31 16.24 15.58 12.55
CA ALA A 31 17.27 14.92 11.74
C ALA A 31 16.79 13.57 11.21
N VAL A 32 16.12 12.77 12.05
CA VAL A 32 15.52 11.48 11.64
C VAL A 32 14.39 11.71 10.63
N ALA A 33 13.52 12.69 10.83
CA ALA A 33 12.46 13.02 9.90
C ALA A 33 13.00 13.45 8.53
N GLN A 34 14.05 14.26 8.49
CA GLN A 34 14.71 14.68 7.26
C GLN A 34 15.37 13.49 6.54
N ALA A 35 16.05 12.61 7.27
CA ALA A 35 16.65 11.41 6.72
C ALA A 35 15.60 10.42 6.17
N LEU A 36 14.50 10.20 6.91
CA LEU A 36 13.39 9.40 6.43
C LEU A 36 12.75 10.01 5.17
N GLY A 37 12.59 11.33 5.16
CA GLY A 37 12.05 12.06 4.01
C GLY A 37 12.96 12.01 2.77
N SER A 38 14.28 12.02 2.94
CA SER A 38 15.23 11.87 1.82
C SER A 38 15.22 10.43 1.28
N VAL A 39 15.23 9.43 2.17
CA VAL A 39 15.13 8.01 1.78
C VAL A 39 13.81 7.73 1.07
N GLN A 40 12.69 8.24 1.58
CA GLN A 40 11.39 8.06 0.96
C GLN A 40 11.33 8.68 -0.45
N ARG A 41 11.89 9.88 -0.63
CA ARG A 41 11.99 10.52 -1.95
C ARG A 41 12.91 9.74 -2.89
N GLY A 42 14.05 9.27 -2.41
CA GLY A 42 14.98 8.44 -3.17
C GLY A 42 14.33 7.14 -3.65
N LYS A 43 13.61 6.45 -2.75
CA LYS A 43 12.84 5.26 -3.10
C LYS A 43 11.79 5.56 -4.17
N GLN A 44 11.03 6.66 -4.02
CA GLN A 44 10.04 7.03 -5.02
C GLN A 44 10.66 7.34 -6.38
N ALA A 45 11.83 7.98 -6.42
CA ALA A 45 12.54 8.26 -7.67
C ALA A 45 13.01 6.95 -8.33
N LEU A 46 13.55 6.01 -7.54
CA LEU A 46 13.98 4.70 -8.03
C LEU A 46 12.79 3.88 -8.55
N ASP A 47 11.69 3.82 -7.80
CA ASP A 47 10.47 3.11 -8.21
C ASP A 47 9.93 3.67 -9.54
N ARG A 48 9.93 5.00 -9.72
CA ARG A 48 9.53 5.64 -10.99
C ARG A 48 10.46 5.26 -12.13
N GLY A 49 11.78 5.38 -11.93
CA GLY A 49 12.77 5.02 -12.96
C GLY A 49 12.67 3.55 -13.36
N GLN A 50 12.40 2.66 -12.40
CA GLN A 50 12.15 1.26 -12.70
C GLN A 50 10.89 1.06 -13.55
N GLU A 51 9.77 1.71 -13.19
CA GLU A 51 8.54 1.62 -14.00
C GLU A 51 8.74 2.20 -15.41
N GLU A 52 9.44 3.32 -15.55
CA GLU A 52 9.79 3.93 -16.84
C GLU A 52 10.64 2.98 -17.70
N LEU A 53 11.69 2.38 -17.12
CA LEU A 53 12.54 1.41 -17.80
C LEU A 53 11.73 0.19 -18.25
N MET A 54 10.86 -0.34 -17.39
CA MET A 54 10.00 -1.45 -17.74
C MET A 54 9.09 -1.09 -18.91
N ARG A 55 8.47 0.09 -18.91
CA ARG A 55 7.64 0.56 -20.03
C ARG A 55 8.45 0.71 -21.31
N ALA A 56 9.65 1.27 -21.24
CA ALA A 56 10.54 1.42 -22.39
C ALA A 56 10.92 0.06 -23.00
N LEU A 57 11.10 -0.96 -22.15
CA LEU A 57 11.36 -2.34 -22.55
C LEU A 57 10.09 -3.14 -22.86
N SER A 58 8.93 -2.47 -22.97
CA SER A 58 7.63 -3.09 -23.24
C SER A 58 7.20 -4.16 -22.22
N PHE A 59 7.70 -4.07 -20.99
CA PHE A 59 7.25 -4.90 -19.87
C PHE A 59 6.08 -4.25 -19.13
N ALA A 60 5.14 -5.09 -18.69
CA ALA A 60 4.04 -4.65 -17.85
C ALA A 60 4.53 -4.30 -16.44
N THR A 61 4.16 -3.11 -15.96
CA THR A 61 4.54 -2.62 -14.62
C THR A 61 3.53 -3.05 -13.56
N ARG A 62 3.92 -2.93 -12.28
CA ARG A 62 3.01 -3.17 -11.15
C ARG A 62 1.77 -2.25 -11.20
N SER A 63 1.95 -1.00 -11.63
CA SER A 63 0.85 -0.04 -11.77
C SER A 63 -0.16 -0.48 -12.81
N ASP A 64 0.28 -1.12 -13.91
CA ASP A 64 -0.59 -1.63 -14.97
C ASP A 64 -1.45 -2.79 -14.46
N PHE A 65 -0.86 -3.75 -13.74
CA PHE A 65 -1.62 -4.83 -13.10
C PHE A 65 -2.66 -4.29 -12.10
N LYS A 66 -2.30 -3.26 -11.32
CA LYS A 66 -3.24 -2.61 -10.40
C LYS A 66 -4.39 -1.93 -11.13
N ALA A 67 -4.12 -1.28 -12.26
CA ALA A 67 -5.15 -0.64 -13.09
C ALA A 67 -6.11 -1.67 -13.69
N VAL A 68 -5.59 -2.77 -14.23
CA VAL A 68 -6.39 -3.90 -14.73
C VAL A 68 -7.24 -4.49 -13.62
N GLY A 69 -6.67 -4.74 -12.44
CA GLY A 69 -7.40 -5.25 -11.28
C GLY A 69 -8.56 -4.34 -10.86
N LYS A 70 -8.39 -3.01 -10.89
CA LYS A 70 -9.49 -2.07 -10.61
C LYS A 70 -10.61 -2.17 -11.65
N LYS A 71 -10.27 -2.25 -12.94
CA LYS A 71 -11.26 -2.39 -14.02
C LYS A 71 -12.04 -3.69 -13.88
N LEU A 72 -11.36 -4.80 -13.59
CA LEU A 72 -11.99 -6.10 -13.35
C LEU A 72 -12.93 -6.08 -12.15
N SER A 73 -12.53 -5.47 -11.03
CA SER A 73 -13.40 -5.31 -9.87
C SER A 73 -14.64 -4.48 -10.19
N GLY A 74 -14.50 -3.41 -10.98
CA GLY A 74 -15.63 -2.62 -11.46
C GLY A 74 -16.58 -3.41 -12.36
N LEU A 75 -16.02 -4.20 -13.28
CA LEU A 75 -16.81 -5.07 -14.16
C LEU A 75 -17.58 -6.12 -13.36
N LYS A 76 -16.93 -6.78 -12.39
CA LYS A 76 -17.58 -7.74 -11.48
C LYS A 76 -18.77 -7.12 -10.76
N ARG A 77 -18.66 -5.87 -10.30
CA ARG A 77 -19.76 -5.17 -9.63
C ARG A 77 -20.93 -4.94 -10.58
N ARG A 78 -20.65 -4.47 -11.80
CA ARG A 78 -21.68 -4.25 -12.83
C ARG A 78 -22.39 -5.54 -13.24
N LEU A 79 -21.66 -6.64 -13.35
CA LEU A 79 -22.25 -7.96 -13.64
C LEU A 79 -23.22 -8.37 -12.53
N ARG A 80 -22.85 -8.17 -11.27
CA ARG A 80 -23.76 -8.43 -10.14
C ARG A 80 -25.00 -7.53 -10.18
N GLU A 81 -24.83 -6.23 -10.41
CA GLU A 81 -25.97 -5.30 -10.52
C GLU A 81 -26.90 -5.68 -11.69
N LEU A 82 -26.36 -6.21 -12.78
CA LEU A 82 -27.16 -6.69 -13.92
C LEU A 82 -27.93 -7.97 -13.57
N ASP A 83 -27.26 -8.92 -12.92
CA ASP A 83 -27.85 -10.18 -12.46
C ASP A 83 -29.03 -9.93 -11.52
N GLU A 84 -28.85 -9.04 -10.53
CA GLU A 84 -29.90 -8.61 -9.60
C GLU A 84 -31.12 -8.02 -10.33
N ARG A 85 -30.90 -7.15 -11.33
CA ARG A 85 -31.99 -6.59 -12.15
C ARG A 85 -32.70 -7.61 -13.01
N LEU A 86 -31.97 -8.58 -13.56
CA LEU A 86 -32.58 -9.66 -14.34
C LEU A 86 -33.44 -10.56 -13.46
N GLU A 87 -33.00 -10.85 -12.23
CA GLU A 87 -33.81 -11.57 -11.25
C GLU A 87 -35.08 -10.81 -10.86
N GLU A 88 -35.00 -9.49 -10.68
CA GLU A 88 -36.17 -8.64 -10.42
C GLU A 88 -37.19 -8.73 -11.56
N ILE A 89 -36.74 -8.54 -12.81
CA ILE A 89 -37.62 -8.64 -13.99
C ILE A 89 -38.21 -10.05 -14.13
N ALA A 90 -37.45 -11.10 -13.84
CA ALA A 90 -37.93 -12.48 -13.94
C ALA A 90 -38.95 -12.86 -12.86
N ARG A 91 -39.09 -12.05 -11.80
CA ARG A 91 -40.08 -12.25 -10.72
C ARG A 91 -41.37 -11.46 -10.92
N GLU A 92 -41.37 -10.46 -11.81
CA GLU A 92 -42.58 -9.77 -12.29
C GLU A 92 -43.32 -10.60 -13.35
#